data_AF-A0A4R2Z691-F1
#
_entry.id   AF-A0A4R2Z691-F1
#
_cell.length_a   1.000
_cell.length_b   1.000
_cell.length_c   1.000
_cell.angle_alpha   90.00
_cell.angle_beta   90.00
_cell.angle_gamma   90.00
#
_symmetry.space_group_name_H-M   'P 1'
#
loop_
_entity.id
_entity.type
_entity.pdbx_description
1 polymer ?
#
loop_
_entity_poly.entity_id
_entity_poly.type
_entity_poly.pdbx_seq_one_letter_code
_entity_poly.pdbx_strand_id
1 'polypeptide(L)'
;MSVIQSLIKQAFGTGNSNEAATFLASACNRMKAMDKTSIAREVESALRGVSFSRAEADKAKVKTVFKDTAVTLEKLASLEKQVRSLTHELAVARNQTSSGNKEDVQRLEGELYRLNTRVSELLRQSEIQKKQHADELALMRSRQQTAGNSASAGLEESRNLVAYMGSQMAAMAAARDKLQGQVVEEEDKRHAANRRADGNYALLGQQKELTAEANRKVTQLRASLKLEEYEAQNTKSERAKLKKQLAELQNENSRLAERFRDNEEDCERLSQALERTNQEFAAYKAQKQRLTRWIHIPGAMMGISVVALVLYSDAQPGHLFDNLAPAAFLGSVVYALSLMIAFTRRA
;
A
#
# COMPACT_ATOMS: atom_id res chain seq x y z
N MET A 1 29.19 -45.80 -21.88
CA MET A 1 27.80 -45.82 -22.37
C MET A 1 27.19 -44.47 -22.05
N SER A 2 26.61 -43.77 -23.03
CA SER A 2 26.03 -42.44 -22.81
C SER A 2 24.81 -42.52 -21.89
N VAL A 3 24.54 -41.46 -21.12
CA VAL A 3 23.38 -41.43 -20.21
C VAL A 3 22.06 -41.51 -20.99
N ILE A 4 22.02 -40.96 -22.20
CA ILE A 4 20.86 -41.04 -23.11
C ILE A 4 20.65 -42.49 -23.56
N GLN A 5 21.71 -43.20 -23.91
CA GLN A 5 21.64 -44.63 -24.27
C GLN A 5 21.15 -45.50 -23.12
N SER A 6 21.62 -45.21 -21.89
CA SER A 6 21.21 -45.92 -20.69
C SER A 6 19.70 -45.75 -20.44
N LEU A 7 19.19 -44.52 -20.55
CA LEU A 7 17.77 -44.22 -20.37
C LEU A 7 16.88 -44.88 -21.43
N ILE A 8 17.31 -44.87 -22.70
CA ILE A 8 16.58 -45.54 -23.79
C ILE A 8 16.57 -47.07 -23.56
N LYS A 9 17.71 -47.67 -23.20
CA LYS A 9 17.77 -49.12 -22.91
C LYS A 9 16.96 -49.50 -21.67
N GLN A 10 16.97 -48.67 -20.63
CA GLN A 10 16.13 -48.88 -19.45
C GLN A 10 14.65 -48.81 -19.82
N ALA A 11 14.24 -47.86 -20.67
CA ALA A 11 12.86 -47.75 -21.14
C ALA A 11 12.38 -48.99 -21.92
N PHE A 12 13.26 -49.62 -22.70
CA PHE A 12 12.94 -50.87 -23.42
C PHE A 12 13.16 -52.14 -22.59
N GLY A 13 13.85 -52.04 -21.44
CA GLY A 13 14.11 -53.16 -20.54
C GLY A 13 13.13 -53.28 -19.37
N THR A 14 12.33 -52.24 -19.10
CA THR A 14 11.29 -52.27 -18.05
C THR A 14 9.97 -52.83 -18.59
N GLY A 15 9.34 -53.72 -17.81
CA GLY A 15 7.99 -54.25 -18.07
C GLY A 15 6.86 -53.30 -17.64
N ASN A 16 7.19 -52.16 -17.02
CA ASN A 16 6.23 -51.17 -16.56
C ASN A 16 6.14 -50.00 -17.55
N SER A 17 4.98 -49.85 -18.20
CA SER A 17 4.73 -48.83 -19.23
C SER A 17 4.90 -47.40 -18.72
N ASN A 18 4.57 -47.14 -17.45
CA ASN A 18 4.70 -45.80 -16.86
C ASN A 18 6.16 -45.43 -16.64
N GLU A 19 6.99 -46.35 -16.16
CA GLU A 19 8.43 -46.12 -15.98
C GLU A 19 9.15 -45.97 -17.33
N ALA A 20 8.76 -46.77 -18.33
CA ALA A 20 9.27 -46.66 -19.69
C ALA A 20 9.03 -45.24 -20.25
N ALA A 21 7.83 -44.70 -20.04
CA ALA A 21 7.48 -43.35 -20.45
C ALA A 21 8.33 -42.28 -19.73
N THR A 22 8.59 -42.44 -18.43
CA THR A 22 9.43 -41.49 -17.66
C THR A 22 10.89 -41.52 -18.13
N PHE A 23 11.44 -42.69 -18.41
CA PHE A 23 12.81 -42.83 -18.92
C PHE A 23 12.95 -42.22 -20.32
N LEU A 24 11.98 -42.42 -21.21
CA LEU A 24 11.95 -41.78 -22.53
C LEU A 24 11.80 -40.26 -22.43
N ALA A 25 10.92 -39.75 -21.57
CA ALA A 25 10.77 -38.31 -21.35
C ALA A 25 12.07 -37.67 -20.82
N SER A 26 12.77 -38.35 -19.91
CA SER A 26 14.08 -37.92 -19.40
C SER A 26 15.16 -37.92 -20.50
N ALA A 27 15.17 -38.92 -21.38
CA ALA A 27 16.06 -38.96 -22.54
C ALA A 27 15.76 -37.81 -23.52
N CYS A 28 14.48 -37.57 -23.84
CA CYS A 28 14.03 -36.48 -24.71
C CYS A 28 14.45 -35.10 -24.18
N ASN A 29 14.30 -34.86 -22.88
CA ASN A 29 14.71 -33.60 -22.26
C ASN A 29 16.22 -33.34 -22.38
N ARG A 30 17.04 -34.41 -22.32
CA ARG A 30 18.51 -34.31 -22.46
C ARG A 30 18.96 -34.15 -23.91
N MET A 31 18.21 -34.71 -24.85
CA MET A 31 18.47 -34.55 -26.29
C MET A 31 18.04 -33.18 -26.83
N LYS A 32 17.20 -32.43 -26.12
CA LYS A 32 16.63 -31.14 -26.58
C LYS A 32 17.68 -30.07 -26.92
N ALA A 33 18.85 -30.12 -26.29
CA ALA A 33 19.94 -29.17 -26.50
C ALA A 33 21.03 -29.68 -27.47
N MET A 34 20.84 -30.85 -28.08
CA MET A 34 21.82 -31.48 -28.98
C MET A 34 21.48 -31.22 -30.46
N ASP A 35 22.48 -31.31 -31.33
CA ASP A 35 22.29 -31.25 -32.78
C ASP A 35 21.66 -32.54 -33.34
N LYS A 36 20.90 -32.42 -34.44
CA LYS A 36 20.15 -33.54 -35.05
C LYS A 36 21.04 -34.75 -35.36
N THR A 37 22.28 -34.52 -35.79
CA THR A 37 23.25 -35.56 -36.13
C THR A 37 23.78 -36.31 -34.92
N SER A 38 23.96 -35.65 -33.78
CA SER A 38 24.33 -36.29 -32.52
C SER A 38 23.16 -37.04 -31.88
N ILE A 39 21.94 -36.50 -31.97
CA ILE A 39 20.72 -37.19 -31.52
C ILE A 39 20.52 -38.50 -32.28
N ALA A 40 20.63 -38.48 -33.61
CA ALA A 40 20.47 -39.67 -34.44
C ALA A 40 21.49 -40.77 -34.09
N ARG A 41 22.77 -40.40 -33.90
CA ARG A 41 23.82 -41.33 -33.49
C ARG A 41 23.58 -41.94 -32.11
N GLU A 42 23.10 -41.15 -31.14
CA GLU A 42 22.79 -41.62 -29.79
C GLU A 42 21.60 -42.58 -29.77
N VAL A 43 20.53 -42.28 -30.50
CA VAL A 43 19.32 -43.13 -30.59
C VAL A 43 19.63 -44.43 -31.34
N GLU A 44 20.34 -44.37 -32.46
CA GLU A 44 20.71 -45.54 -33.25
C GLU A 44 21.64 -46.48 -32.46
N SER A 45 22.60 -45.92 -31.73
CA SER A 45 23.48 -46.68 -30.83
C SER A 45 22.72 -47.31 -29.66
N ALA A 46 21.71 -46.64 -29.12
CA ALA A 46 20.87 -47.14 -28.04
C ALA A 46 19.95 -48.29 -28.45
N LEU A 47 19.40 -48.23 -29.68
CA LEU A 47 18.48 -49.22 -30.24
C LEU A 47 19.19 -50.44 -30.85
N ARG A 48 20.51 -50.38 -31.01
CA ARG A 48 21.31 -51.51 -31.51
C ARG A 48 21.23 -52.69 -30.54
N GLY A 49 20.47 -53.72 -30.93
CA GLY A 49 20.24 -54.94 -30.14
C GLY A 49 18.93 -54.98 -29.34
N VAL A 50 18.05 -53.99 -29.50
CA VAL A 50 16.69 -54.03 -28.92
C VAL A 50 15.77 -54.83 -29.85
N SER A 51 15.41 -56.05 -29.44
CA SER A 51 14.50 -56.92 -30.19
C SER A 51 13.03 -56.53 -29.91
N PHE A 52 12.40 -55.89 -30.89
CA PHE A 52 10.96 -55.66 -30.89
C PHE A 52 10.23 -56.99 -31.13
N SER A 53 9.95 -57.73 -30.06
CA SER A 53 8.98 -58.82 -30.12
C SER A 53 7.58 -58.18 -30.16
N ARG A 54 7.18 -57.77 -31.37
CA ARG A 54 5.81 -57.37 -31.66
C ARG A 54 4.93 -58.58 -31.39
N ALA A 55 4.13 -58.53 -30.32
CA ALA A 55 3.02 -59.45 -30.14
C ALA A 55 2.04 -59.21 -31.30
N GLU A 56 2.17 -59.99 -32.37
CA GLU A 56 1.21 -60.01 -33.46
C GLU A 56 -0.12 -60.57 -32.93
N ALA A 57 -1.03 -59.64 -32.67
CA ALA A 57 -2.45 -59.86 -32.80
C ALA A 57 -2.75 -60.00 -34.30
N ASP A 58 -3.10 -61.22 -34.72
CA ASP A 58 -4.16 -61.48 -35.71
C ASP A 58 -4.28 -62.98 -35.93
N LYS A 59 -5.02 -63.66 -35.04
CA LYS A 59 -5.60 -64.95 -35.39
C LYS A 59 -6.85 -64.67 -36.23
N ALA A 60 -6.62 -64.55 -37.52
CA ALA A 60 -7.65 -64.69 -38.53
C ALA A 60 -8.55 -65.89 -38.17
N LYS A 61 -9.87 -65.73 -38.34
CA LYS A 61 -10.88 -66.78 -38.19
C LYS A 61 -10.57 -67.94 -39.14
N VAL A 62 -9.67 -68.84 -38.75
CA VAL A 62 -9.47 -70.10 -39.43
C VAL A 62 -10.68 -70.96 -39.07
N LYS A 63 -11.61 -71.12 -40.03
CA LYS A 63 -12.53 -72.26 -40.02
C LYS A 63 -11.65 -73.50 -40.08
N THR A 64 -11.35 -74.09 -38.93
CA THR A 64 -10.68 -75.39 -38.85
C THR A 64 -11.69 -76.44 -39.32
N VAL A 65 -11.74 -76.65 -40.64
CA VAL A 65 -12.36 -77.86 -41.22
C VAL A 65 -11.43 -79.00 -40.83
N PHE A 66 -11.87 -79.83 -39.87
CA PHE A 66 -11.15 -81.05 -39.51
C PHE A 66 -11.11 -81.96 -40.73
N LYS A 67 -9.97 -81.96 -41.43
CA LYS A 67 -9.59 -83.02 -42.34
C LYS A 67 -9.11 -84.18 -41.48
N ASP A 68 -9.53 -85.38 -41.82
CA ASP A 68 -9.03 -86.61 -41.21
C ASP A 68 -7.50 -86.57 -41.16
N THR A 69 -6.92 -86.92 -40.02
CA THR A 69 -5.47 -86.95 -39.86
C THR A 69 -4.87 -87.90 -40.90
N ALA A 70 -3.76 -87.50 -41.53
CA ALA A 70 -3.15 -88.31 -42.60
C ALA A 70 -2.96 -89.79 -42.19
N VAL A 71 -2.64 -90.02 -40.92
CA VAL A 71 -2.45 -91.34 -40.30
C VAL A 71 -3.76 -92.16 -40.20
N THR A 72 -4.91 -91.52 -39.97
CA THR A 72 -6.21 -92.21 -39.88
C THR A 72 -6.74 -92.57 -41.27
N LEU A 73 -6.58 -91.67 -42.24
CA LEU A 73 -6.85 -91.96 -43.66
C LEU A 73 -5.98 -93.11 -44.19
N GLU A 74 -4.69 -93.12 -43.84
CA GLU A 74 -3.76 -94.15 -44.28
C GLU A 74 -4.12 -95.53 -43.71
N LYS A 75 -4.52 -95.60 -42.43
CA LYS A 75 -5.00 -96.84 -41.80
C LYS A 75 -6.30 -97.34 -42.41
N LEU A 76 -7.26 -96.46 -42.66
CA LEU A 76 -8.52 -96.83 -43.33
C LEU A 76 -8.26 -97.31 -44.77
N ALA A 77 -7.39 -96.63 -45.51
CA ALA A 77 -7.01 -97.03 -46.86
C ALA A 77 -6.26 -98.37 -46.89
N SER A 78 -5.41 -98.66 -45.89
CA SER A 78 -4.71 -99.94 -45.79
C SER A 78 -5.67 -101.09 -45.45
N LEU A 79 -6.61 -100.86 -44.54
CA LEU A 79 -7.70 -101.80 -44.21
C LEU A 79 -8.60 -102.06 -45.43
N GLU A 80 -8.99 -101.02 -46.16
CA GLU A 80 -9.79 -101.17 -47.38
C GLU A 80 -9.04 -101.93 -48.49
N LYS A 81 -7.73 -101.70 -48.63
CA LYS A 81 -6.88 -102.49 -49.54
C LYS A 81 -6.79 -103.96 -49.13
N GLN A 82 -6.61 -104.24 -47.83
CA GLN A 82 -6.58 -105.61 -47.31
C GLN A 82 -7.92 -106.33 -47.54
N VAL A 83 -9.04 -105.65 -47.29
CA VAL A 83 -10.37 -106.21 -47.59
C VAL A 83 -10.48 -106.54 -49.07
N ARG A 84 -10.15 -105.62 -49.99
CA ARG A 84 -10.21 -105.89 -51.44
C ARG A 84 -9.32 -107.05 -51.87
N SER A 85 -8.10 -107.15 -51.33
CA SER A 85 -7.17 -108.25 -51.61
C SER A 85 -7.75 -109.60 -51.19
N LEU A 86 -8.24 -109.69 -49.94
CA LEU A 86 -8.83 -110.92 -49.41
C LEU A 86 -10.12 -111.30 -50.13
N THR A 87 -10.95 -110.33 -50.54
CA THR A 87 -12.15 -110.61 -51.35
C THR A 87 -11.77 -111.16 -52.73
N HIS A 88 -10.67 -110.70 -53.32
CA HIS A 88 -10.17 -111.20 -54.60
C HIS A 88 -9.60 -112.62 -54.46
N GLU A 89 -8.81 -112.88 -53.43
CA GLU A 89 -8.31 -114.22 -53.09
C GLU A 89 -9.47 -115.20 -52.83
N LEU A 90 -10.51 -114.78 -52.11
CA LEU A 90 -11.76 -115.54 -51.93
C LEU A 90 -12.44 -115.88 -53.26
N ALA A 91 -12.47 -114.94 -54.20
CA ALA A 91 -13.06 -115.16 -55.52
C ALA A 91 -12.23 -116.14 -56.36
N VAL A 92 -10.90 -116.09 -56.27
CA VAL A 92 -10.00 -117.01 -56.96
C VAL A 92 -10.09 -118.43 -56.38
N ALA A 93 -10.08 -118.58 -55.06
CA ALA A 93 -10.23 -119.88 -54.39
C ALA A 93 -11.62 -120.52 -54.68
N ARG A 94 -12.68 -119.72 -54.82
CA ARG A 94 -14.00 -120.19 -55.29
C ARG A 94 -14.01 -120.69 -56.74
N ASN A 95 -13.14 -120.17 -57.60
CA ASN A 95 -13.05 -120.63 -58.99
C ASN A 95 -12.14 -121.86 -59.14
N GLN A 96 -11.20 -122.08 -58.21
CA GLN A 96 -10.32 -123.25 -58.22
C GLN A 96 -10.97 -124.51 -57.61
N THR A 97 -11.94 -124.34 -56.71
CA THR A 97 -12.75 -125.43 -56.13
C THR A 97 -13.63 -126.16 -57.15
N SER A 98 -13.78 -125.65 -58.38
CA SER A 98 -14.53 -126.33 -59.44
C SER A 98 -13.69 -127.29 -60.31
N SER A 99 -12.39 -127.45 -60.03
CA SER A 99 -11.45 -128.20 -60.90
C SER A 99 -10.29 -128.82 -60.09
N GLY A 100 -10.50 -129.98 -59.46
CA GLY A 100 -9.41 -130.74 -58.80
C GLY A 100 -9.88 -131.84 -57.83
N ASN A 101 -9.00 -132.76 -57.44
CA ASN A 101 -9.25 -133.97 -56.62
C ASN A 101 -10.09 -133.72 -55.35
N LYS A 102 -10.93 -134.70 -54.96
CA LYS A 102 -11.93 -134.59 -53.86
C LYS A 102 -11.37 -134.17 -52.49
N GLU A 103 -10.12 -134.49 -52.17
CA GLU A 103 -9.49 -134.09 -50.91
C GLU A 103 -9.06 -132.61 -50.90
N ASP A 104 -8.66 -132.07 -52.05
CA ASP A 104 -8.25 -130.68 -52.19
C ASP A 104 -9.45 -129.74 -52.15
N VAL A 105 -10.60 -130.16 -52.70
CA VAL A 105 -11.87 -129.41 -52.62
C VAL A 105 -12.33 -129.23 -51.17
N GLN A 106 -12.26 -130.27 -50.34
CA GLN A 106 -12.65 -130.17 -48.92
C GLN A 106 -11.70 -129.27 -48.12
N ARG A 107 -10.39 -129.30 -48.40
CA ARG A 107 -9.43 -128.38 -47.78
C ARG A 107 -9.70 -126.92 -48.19
N LEU A 108 -9.93 -126.68 -49.48
CA LEU A 108 -10.25 -125.35 -50.01
C LEU A 108 -11.59 -124.81 -49.49
N GLU A 109 -12.62 -125.65 -49.31
CA GLU A 109 -13.89 -125.24 -48.69
C GLU A 109 -13.69 -124.79 -47.22
N GLY A 110 -12.86 -125.51 -46.46
CA GLY A 110 -12.48 -125.11 -45.11
C GLY A 110 -11.71 -123.78 -45.06
N GLU A 111 -10.83 -123.55 -46.02
CA GLU A 111 -10.10 -122.28 -46.17
C GLU A 111 -11.02 -121.13 -46.58
N LEU A 112 -11.95 -121.36 -47.51
CA LEU A 112 -12.97 -120.39 -47.93
C LEU A 112 -13.85 -119.96 -46.76
N TYR A 113 -14.29 -120.90 -45.92
CA TYR A 113 -15.08 -120.58 -44.74
C TYR A 113 -14.30 -119.73 -43.73
N ARG A 114 -13.03 -120.07 -43.49
CA ARG A 114 -12.12 -119.29 -42.62
C ARG A 114 -11.88 -117.88 -43.17
N LEU A 115 -11.60 -117.75 -44.46
CA LEU A 115 -11.38 -116.44 -45.09
C LEU A 115 -12.64 -115.59 -45.05
N ASN A 116 -13.81 -116.17 -45.33
CA ASN A 116 -15.10 -115.45 -45.29
C ASN A 116 -15.44 -114.95 -43.88
N THR A 117 -15.15 -115.77 -42.86
CA THR A 117 -15.29 -115.37 -41.45
C THR A 117 -14.34 -114.22 -41.13
N ARG A 118 -13.08 -114.30 -41.59
CA ARG A 118 -12.09 -113.25 -41.38
C ARG A 118 -12.44 -111.93 -42.08
N VAL A 119 -12.95 -111.99 -43.31
CA VAL A 119 -13.42 -110.80 -44.05
C VAL A 119 -14.62 -110.16 -43.35
N SER A 120 -15.57 -110.97 -42.88
CA SER A 120 -16.74 -110.46 -42.14
C SER A 120 -16.32 -109.79 -40.82
N GLU A 121 -15.35 -110.37 -40.11
CA GLU A 121 -14.80 -109.78 -38.90
C GLU A 121 -14.03 -108.47 -39.17
N LEU A 122 -13.23 -108.42 -40.23
CA LEU A 122 -12.53 -107.19 -40.64
C LEU A 122 -13.51 -106.09 -41.05
N LEU A 123 -14.60 -106.42 -41.75
CA LEU A 123 -15.66 -105.46 -42.08
C LEU A 123 -16.33 -104.91 -40.83
N ARG A 124 -16.66 -105.79 -39.87
CA ARG A 124 -17.23 -105.39 -38.58
C ARG A 124 -16.28 -104.47 -37.80
N GLN A 125 -14.98 -104.80 -37.78
CA GLN A 125 -13.96 -103.96 -37.14
C GLN A 125 -13.82 -102.59 -37.82
N SER A 126 -13.85 -102.55 -39.15
CA SER A 126 -13.84 -101.29 -39.91
C SER A 126 -15.05 -100.43 -39.58
N GLU A 127 -16.24 -101.01 -39.51
CA GLU A 127 -17.47 -100.27 -39.18
C GLU A 127 -17.45 -99.74 -37.74
N ILE A 128 -16.94 -100.52 -36.79
CA ILE A 128 -16.77 -100.08 -35.40
C ILE A 128 -15.77 -98.91 -35.33
N GLN A 129 -14.63 -98.99 -36.01
CA GLN A 129 -13.65 -97.90 -36.05
C GLN A 129 -14.22 -96.64 -36.71
N LYS A 130 -14.99 -96.78 -37.80
CA LYS A 130 -15.67 -95.64 -38.45
C LYS A 130 -16.66 -94.96 -37.50
N LYS A 131 -17.44 -95.73 -36.73
CA LYS A 131 -18.36 -95.18 -35.71
C LYS A 131 -17.61 -94.49 -34.57
N GLN A 132 -16.59 -95.13 -34.01
CA GLN A 132 -15.76 -94.54 -32.95
C GLN A 132 -15.11 -93.22 -33.37
N HIS A 133 -14.55 -93.15 -34.57
CA HIS A 133 -13.98 -91.91 -35.10
C HIS A 133 -15.04 -90.82 -35.34
N ALA A 134 -16.24 -91.18 -35.80
CA ALA A 134 -17.33 -90.22 -35.96
C ALA A 134 -17.75 -89.63 -34.60
N ASP A 135 -17.84 -90.46 -33.56
CA ASP A 135 -18.18 -90.03 -32.19
C ASP A 135 -17.07 -89.16 -31.58
N GLU A 136 -15.79 -89.51 -31.77
CA GLU A 136 -14.64 -88.70 -31.35
C GLU A 136 -14.64 -87.32 -32.02
N LEU A 137 -14.90 -87.24 -33.33
CA LEU A 137 -15.00 -85.99 -34.06
C LEU A 137 -16.18 -85.14 -33.58
N ALA A 138 -17.33 -85.75 -33.27
CA ALA A 138 -18.49 -85.05 -32.72
C ALA A 138 -18.17 -84.45 -31.34
N LEU A 139 -17.50 -85.21 -30.47
CA LEU A 139 -17.08 -84.75 -29.14
C LEU A 139 -16.09 -83.59 -29.23
N MET A 140 -15.10 -83.69 -30.12
CA MET A 140 -14.11 -82.62 -30.34
C MET A 140 -14.75 -81.32 -30.85
N ARG A 141 -15.70 -81.41 -31.79
CA ARG A 141 -16.45 -80.24 -32.27
C ARG A 141 -17.27 -79.59 -31.16
N SER A 142 -17.94 -80.39 -30.33
CA SER A 142 -18.72 -79.89 -29.19
C SER A 142 -17.84 -79.15 -28.17
N ARG A 143 -16.71 -79.76 -27.78
CA ARG A 143 -15.74 -79.12 -26.85
C ARG A 143 -15.17 -77.81 -27.40
N GLN A 144 -14.89 -77.75 -28.70
CA GLN A 144 -14.40 -76.52 -29.33
C GLN A 144 -15.47 -75.43 -29.40
N GLN A 145 -16.74 -75.78 -29.64
CA GLN A 145 -17.85 -74.83 -29.60
C GLN A 145 -18.03 -74.26 -28.18
N THR A 146 -18.00 -75.11 -27.15
CA THR A 146 -18.08 -74.63 -25.76
C THR A 146 -16.89 -73.75 -25.38
N ALA A 147 -15.66 -74.11 -25.79
CA ALA A 147 -14.48 -73.31 -25.54
C ALA A 147 -14.53 -71.95 -26.28
N GLY A 148 -15.04 -71.94 -27.52
CA GLY A 148 -15.24 -70.72 -28.29
C GLY A 148 -16.27 -69.78 -27.64
N ASN A 149 -17.37 -70.33 -27.12
CA ASN A 149 -18.39 -69.56 -26.42
C ASN A 149 -17.84 -68.95 -25.12
N SER A 150 -17.10 -69.72 -24.31
CA SER A 150 -16.47 -69.23 -23.08
C SER A 150 -15.42 -68.15 -23.36
N ALA A 151 -14.61 -68.30 -24.42
CA ALA A 151 -13.65 -67.27 -24.82
C ALA A 151 -14.35 -65.99 -25.29
N SER A 152 -15.47 -66.10 -26.02
CA SER A 152 -16.28 -64.95 -26.42
C SER A 152 -16.86 -64.21 -25.21
N ALA A 153 -17.39 -64.93 -24.23
CA ALA A 153 -17.93 -64.34 -23.00
C ALA A 153 -16.84 -63.59 -22.20
N GLY A 154 -15.65 -64.18 -22.04
CA GLY A 154 -14.54 -63.50 -21.37
C GLY A 154 -14.02 -62.26 -22.11
N LEU A 155 -14.06 -62.26 -23.45
CA LEU A 155 -13.75 -61.08 -24.25
C LEU A 155 -14.80 -59.97 -24.10
N GLU A 156 -16.07 -60.33 -23.96
CA GLU A 156 -17.17 -59.38 -23.75
C GLU A 156 -17.11 -58.76 -22.35
N GLU A 157 -16.84 -59.54 -21.31
CA GLU A 157 -16.59 -59.04 -19.95
C GLU A 157 -15.38 -58.09 -19.91
N SER A 158 -14.28 -58.45 -20.57
CA SER A 158 -13.10 -57.59 -20.69
C SER A 158 -13.43 -56.28 -21.42
N ARG A 159 -14.21 -56.35 -22.51
CA ARG A 159 -14.66 -55.15 -23.25
C ARG A 159 -15.53 -54.25 -22.38
N ASN A 160 -16.43 -54.81 -21.60
CA ASN A 160 -17.28 -54.07 -20.67
C ASN A 160 -16.46 -53.40 -19.56
N LEU A 161 -15.44 -54.08 -19.04
CA LEU A 161 -14.51 -53.51 -18.06
C LEU A 161 -13.71 -52.34 -18.65
N VAL A 162 -13.18 -52.49 -19.87
CA VAL A 162 -12.46 -51.41 -20.58
C VAL A 162 -13.38 -50.21 -20.82
N ALA A 163 -14.63 -50.44 -21.22
CA ALA A 163 -15.61 -49.37 -21.40
C ALA A 163 -15.92 -48.66 -20.08
N TYR A 164 -16.12 -49.41 -18.99
CA TYR A 164 -16.34 -48.86 -17.66
C TYR A 164 -15.14 -48.01 -17.19
N MET A 165 -13.93 -48.54 -17.29
CA MET A 165 -12.71 -47.80 -16.96
C MET A 165 -12.55 -46.54 -17.82
N GLY A 166 -12.85 -46.62 -19.12
CA GLY A 166 -12.85 -45.47 -20.02
C GLY A 166 -13.80 -44.37 -19.56
N SER A 167 -15.03 -44.74 -19.17
CA SER A 167 -16.02 -43.80 -18.63
C SER A 167 -15.57 -43.16 -17.31
N GLN A 168 -14.94 -43.93 -16.43
CA GLN A 168 -14.43 -43.44 -15.15
C GLN A 168 -13.25 -42.46 -15.35
N MET A 169 -12.35 -42.77 -16.28
CA MET A 169 -11.25 -41.86 -16.65
C MET A 169 -11.77 -40.56 -17.26
N ALA A 170 -12.78 -40.62 -18.13
CA ALA A 170 -13.41 -39.43 -18.70
C ALA A 170 -14.07 -38.56 -17.61
N ALA A 171 -14.77 -39.17 -16.65
CA ALA A 171 -15.37 -38.47 -15.52
C ALA A 171 -14.31 -37.81 -14.62
N MET A 172 -13.21 -38.52 -14.32
CA MET A 172 -12.09 -37.96 -13.55
C MET A 172 -11.39 -36.81 -14.30
N ALA A 173 -11.21 -36.92 -15.61
CA ALA A 173 -10.66 -35.84 -16.43
C ALA A 173 -11.56 -34.60 -16.39
N ALA A 174 -12.87 -34.76 -16.59
CA ALA A 174 -13.82 -33.65 -16.49
C ALA A 174 -13.87 -33.02 -15.09
N ALA A 175 -13.79 -33.84 -14.03
CA ALA A 175 -13.73 -33.33 -12.66
C ALA A 175 -12.42 -32.55 -12.39
N ARG A 176 -11.29 -33.04 -12.92
CA ARG A 176 -10.00 -32.35 -12.86
C ARG A 176 -10.06 -31.00 -13.57
N ASP A 177 -10.61 -30.94 -14.78
CA ASP A 177 -10.70 -29.70 -15.55
C ASP A 177 -11.59 -28.68 -14.82
N LYS A 178 -12.70 -29.13 -14.22
CA LYS A 178 -13.56 -28.28 -13.39
C LYS A 178 -12.84 -27.74 -12.16
N LEU A 179 -12.09 -28.59 -11.44
CA LEU A 179 -11.28 -28.17 -10.29
C LEU A 179 -10.19 -27.19 -10.72
N GLN A 180 -9.53 -27.44 -11.85
CA GLN A 180 -8.50 -26.55 -12.39
C GLN A 180 -9.08 -25.18 -12.75
N GLY A 181 -10.26 -25.13 -13.37
CA GLY A 181 -10.97 -23.87 -13.62
C GLY A 181 -11.28 -23.11 -12.33
N GLN A 182 -11.77 -23.80 -11.29
CA GLN A 182 -12.04 -23.18 -9.98
C GLN A 182 -10.78 -22.63 -9.30
N VAL A 183 -9.66 -23.34 -9.40
CA VAL A 183 -8.38 -22.88 -8.85
C VAL A 183 -7.93 -21.60 -9.53
N VAL A 184 -7.99 -21.54 -10.87
CA VAL A 184 -7.61 -20.35 -11.63
C VAL A 184 -8.51 -19.16 -11.27
N GLU A 185 -9.83 -19.36 -11.21
CA GLU A 185 -10.75 -18.29 -10.80
C GLU A 185 -10.48 -17.77 -9.37
N GLU A 186 -10.18 -18.66 -8.42
CA GLU A 186 -9.82 -18.26 -7.06
C GLU A 186 -8.45 -17.54 -7.00
N GLU A 187 -7.48 -17.96 -7.80
CA GLU A 187 -6.20 -17.26 -7.95
C GLU A 187 -6.39 -15.85 -8.51
N ASP A 188 -7.22 -15.69 -9.55
CA ASP A 188 -7.54 -14.38 -10.13
C ASP A 188 -8.24 -13.47 -9.12
N LYS A 189 -9.19 -14.01 -8.33
CA LYS A 189 -9.83 -13.27 -7.23
C LYS A 189 -8.82 -12.85 -6.16
N ARG A 190 -7.89 -13.74 -5.78
CA ARG A 190 -6.82 -13.42 -4.83
C ARG A 190 -5.87 -12.34 -5.37
N HIS A 191 -5.48 -12.41 -6.64
CA HIS A 191 -4.66 -11.38 -7.28
C HIS A 191 -5.39 -10.04 -7.36
N ALA A 192 -6.68 -10.03 -7.67
CA ALA A 192 -7.50 -8.81 -7.63
C ALA A 192 -7.61 -8.24 -6.21
N ALA A 193 -7.80 -9.08 -5.20
CA ALA A 193 -7.85 -8.67 -3.79
C ALA A 193 -6.52 -8.08 -3.32
N ASN A 194 -5.39 -8.71 -3.67
CA ASN A 194 -4.05 -8.19 -3.34
C ASN A 194 -3.79 -6.83 -3.98
N ARG A 195 -4.12 -6.65 -5.27
CA ARG A 195 -3.99 -5.34 -5.92
C ARG A 195 -4.81 -4.24 -5.23
N ARG A 196 -6.02 -4.57 -4.77
CA ARG A 196 -6.84 -3.63 -3.97
C ARG A 196 -6.20 -3.35 -2.61
N ALA A 197 -5.68 -4.37 -1.94
CA ALA A 197 -5.00 -4.20 -0.65
C ALA A 197 -3.76 -3.29 -0.79
N ASP A 198 -2.93 -3.51 -1.81
CA ASP A 198 -1.76 -2.67 -2.11
C ASP A 198 -2.17 -1.21 -2.38
N GLY A 199 -3.24 -1.01 -3.17
CA GLY A 199 -3.83 0.32 -3.37
C GLY A 199 -4.29 0.98 -2.08
N ASN A 200 -4.94 0.22 -1.18
CA ASN A 200 -5.36 0.72 0.13
C ASN A 200 -4.16 1.06 1.04
N TYR A 201 -3.09 0.26 1.02
CA TYR A 201 -1.86 0.56 1.77
C TYR A 201 -1.19 1.82 1.25
N ALA A 202 -1.17 2.04 -0.08
CA ALA A 202 -0.65 3.27 -0.67
C ALA A 202 -1.47 4.51 -0.25
N LEU A 203 -2.81 4.41 -0.29
CA LEU A 203 -3.70 5.47 0.20
C LEU A 203 -3.52 5.75 1.69
N LEU A 204 -3.38 4.71 2.51
CA LEU A 204 -3.10 4.86 3.93
C LEU A 204 -1.74 5.53 4.18
N GLY A 205 -0.73 5.22 3.37
CA GLY A 205 0.56 5.90 3.36
C GLY A 205 0.42 7.40 3.10
N GLN A 206 -0.29 7.77 2.03
CA GLN A 206 -0.58 9.17 1.70
C GLN A 206 -1.35 9.88 2.82
N GLN A 207 -2.35 9.23 3.42
CA GLN A 207 -3.12 9.82 4.53
C GLN A 207 -2.24 10.07 5.76
N LYS A 208 -1.33 9.15 6.10
CA LYS A 208 -0.36 9.33 7.19
C LYS A 208 0.58 10.50 6.92
N GLU A 209 1.06 10.64 5.69
CA GLU A 209 1.93 11.74 5.30
C GLU A 209 1.22 13.09 5.39
N LEU A 210 0.01 13.21 4.84
CA LEU A 210 -0.83 14.40 4.97
C LEU A 210 -1.12 14.76 6.43
N THR A 211 -1.37 13.75 7.27
CA THR A 211 -1.59 13.95 8.72
C THR A 211 -0.31 14.45 9.40
N ALA A 212 0.86 13.92 9.02
CA ALA A 212 2.15 14.37 9.53
C ALA A 212 2.46 15.82 9.11
N GLU A 213 2.17 16.19 7.85
CA GLU A 213 2.30 17.57 7.37
C GLU A 213 1.36 18.54 8.10
N ALA A 214 0.09 18.14 8.30
CA ALA A 214 -0.86 18.92 9.07
C ALA A 214 -0.39 19.13 10.51
N ASN A 215 0.14 18.10 11.17
CA ASN A 215 0.69 18.20 12.51
C ASN A 215 1.93 19.11 12.59
N ARG A 216 2.81 19.09 11.57
CA ARG A 216 3.93 20.03 11.45
C ARG A 216 3.43 21.47 11.36
N LYS A 217 2.44 21.75 10.51
CA LYS A 217 1.82 23.09 10.39
C LYS A 217 1.16 23.54 11.68
N VAL A 218 0.41 22.66 12.37
CA VAL A 218 -0.19 22.97 13.68
C VAL A 218 0.88 23.31 14.71
N THR A 219 2.01 22.59 14.70
CA THR A 219 3.12 22.88 15.63
C THR A 219 3.77 24.22 15.31
N GLN A 220 3.96 24.55 14.04
CA GLN A 220 4.45 25.87 13.60
C GLN A 220 3.50 26.99 14.01
N LEU A 221 2.20 26.84 13.78
CA LEU A 221 1.18 27.82 14.17
C LEU A 221 1.11 28.02 15.70
N ARG A 222 1.30 26.94 16.48
CA ARG A 222 1.39 27.05 17.95
C ARG A 222 2.63 27.82 18.39
N ALA A 223 3.75 27.65 17.69
CA ALA A 223 4.98 28.39 17.99
C ALA A 223 4.83 29.88 17.63
N SER A 224 4.24 30.20 16.48
CA SER A 224 3.99 31.59 16.07
C SER A 224 2.99 32.28 17.00
N LEU A 225 1.92 31.60 17.41
CA LEU A 225 0.95 32.15 18.36
C LEU A 225 1.61 32.52 19.69
N LYS A 226 2.48 31.65 20.22
CA LYS A 226 3.22 31.95 21.46
C LYS A 226 4.11 33.18 21.31
N LEU A 227 4.79 33.34 20.17
CA LEU A 227 5.59 34.53 19.88
C LEU A 227 4.73 35.80 19.88
N GLU A 228 3.59 35.78 19.18
CA GLU A 228 2.65 36.90 19.17
C GLU A 228 2.10 37.21 20.59
N GLU A 229 1.82 36.20 21.40
CA GLU A 229 1.40 36.37 22.79
C GLU A 229 2.48 37.05 23.65
N TYR A 230 3.76 36.68 23.47
CA TYR A 230 4.88 37.33 24.13
C TYR A 230 5.05 38.79 23.68
N GLU A 231 4.92 39.07 22.38
CA GLU A 231 4.96 40.44 21.86
C GLU A 231 3.79 41.29 22.37
N ALA A 232 2.59 40.72 22.45
CA ALA A 232 1.41 41.38 23.02
C ALA A 232 1.61 41.69 24.53
N GLN A 233 2.21 40.77 25.29
CA GLN A 233 2.56 41.03 26.69
C GLN A 233 3.64 42.11 26.82
N ASN A 234 4.66 42.09 25.95
CA ASN A 234 5.72 43.08 25.97
C ASN A 234 5.17 44.49 25.67
N THR A 235 4.39 44.65 24.60
CA THR A 235 3.74 45.92 24.25
C THR A 235 2.78 46.42 25.33
N LYS A 236 2.05 45.51 26.00
CA LYS A 236 1.22 45.86 27.16
C LYS A 236 2.06 46.40 28.33
N SER A 237 3.22 45.80 28.59
CA SER A 237 4.15 46.24 29.62
C SER A 237 4.76 47.61 29.30
N GLU A 238 5.15 47.85 28.05
CA GLU A 238 5.67 49.14 27.57
C GLU A 238 4.60 50.22 27.64
N ARG A 239 3.37 49.92 27.21
CA ARG A 239 2.23 50.85 27.32
C ARG A 239 1.95 51.23 28.78
N ALA A 240 2.09 50.29 29.72
CA ALA A 240 1.96 50.58 31.15
C ALA A 240 3.09 51.51 31.66
N LYS A 241 4.32 51.31 31.21
CA LYS A 241 5.46 52.22 31.52
C LYS A 241 5.21 53.62 30.97
N LEU A 242 4.85 53.74 29.70
CA LEU A 242 4.53 55.02 29.06
C LEU A 242 3.37 55.74 29.76
N LYS A 243 2.33 55.00 30.18
CA LYS A 243 1.20 55.59 30.93
C LYS A 243 1.63 56.14 32.29
N LYS A 244 2.56 55.46 32.99
CA LYS A 244 3.13 55.98 34.24
C LYS A 244 3.93 57.26 34.01
N GLN A 245 4.81 57.26 33.00
CA GLN A 245 5.59 58.44 32.63
C GLN A 245 4.70 59.64 32.25
N LEU A 246 3.62 59.40 31.50
CA LEU A 246 2.62 60.44 31.18
C LEU A 246 1.95 60.99 32.44
N ALA A 247 1.57 60.13 33.39
CA ALA A 247 0.97 60.56 34.65
C ALA A 247 1.95 61.36 35.52
N GLU A 248 3.22 60.96 35.55
CA GLU A 248 4.30 61.70 36.25
C GLU A 248 4.48 63.09 35.64
N LEU A 249 4.63 63.19 34.31
CA LEU A 249 4.72 64.47 33.60
C LEU A 249 3.47 65.34 33.81
N GLN A 250 2.28 64.74 33.86
CA GLN A 250 1.05 65.48 34.11
C GLN A 250 1.00 66.05 35.54
N ASN A 251 1.47 65.30 36.54
CA ASN A 251 1.61 65.79 37.91
C ASN A 251 2.72 66.86 38.06
N GLU A 252 3.81 66.73 37.32
CA GLU A 252 4.85 67.77 37.27
C GLU A 252 4.31 69.06 36.64
N ASN A 253 3.59 68.95 35.53
CA ASN A 253 2.91 70.10 34.91
C ASN A 253 1.89 70.75 35.85
N SER A 254 1.10 69.98 36.61
CA SER A 254 0.17 70.57 37.58
C SER A 254 0.90 71.30 38.71
N ARG A 255 2.00 70.74 39.23
CA ARG A 255 2.86 71.40 40.23
C ARG A 255 3.50 72.67 39.69
N LEU A 256 3.98 72.65 38.45
CA LEU A 256 4.53 73.84 37.79
C LEU A 256 3.45 74.89 37.61
N ALA A 257 2.24 74.53 37.17
CA ALA A 257 1.12 75.45 37.03
C ALA A 257 0.69 76.09 38.36
N GLU A 258 0.72 75.33 39.46
CA GLU A 258 0.54 75.88 40.82
C GLU A 258 1.63 76.89 41.17
N ARG A 259 2.91 76.54 40.98
CA ARG A 259 4.03 77.48 41.20
C ARG A 259 3.94 78.73 40.33
N PHE A 260 3.47 78.61 39.09
CA PHE A 260 3.24 79.76 38.22
C PHE A 260 2.17 80.68 38.79
N ARG A 261 1.06 80.14 39.31
CA ARG A 261 0.01 80.93 39.98
C ARG A 261 0.52 81.60 41.25
N ASP A 262 1.25 80.88 42.11
CA ASP A 262 1.84 81.46 43.33
C ASP A 262 2.79 82.62 42.98
N ASN A 263 3.63 82.44 41.96
CA ASN A 263 4.52 83.50 41.47
C ASN A 263 3.75 84.70 40.88
N GLU A 264 2.65 84.47 40.17
CA GLU A 264 1.77 85.54 39.68
C GLU A 264 1.15 86.33 40.84
N GLU A 265 0.63 85.64 41.87
CA GLU A 265 0.12 86.29 43.08
C GLU A 265 1.21 87.09 43.82
N ASP A 266 2.41 86.55 43.93
CA ASP A 266 3.53 87.26 44.56
C ASP A 266 3.98 88.48 43.74
N CYS A 267 3.98 88.40 42.41
CA CYS A 267 4.18 89.54 41.52
C CYS A 267 3.11 90.62 41.73
N GLU A 268 1.84 90.24 41.86
CA GLU A 268 0.75 91.18 42.16
C GLU A 268 0.92 91.84 43.53
N ARG A 269 1.28 91.08 44.57
CA ARG A 269 1.56 91.61 45.92
C ARG A 269 2.72 92.60 45.90
N LEU A 270 3.81 92.28 45.20
CA LEU A 270 4.95 93.16 45.02
C LEU A 270 4.56 94.43 44.26
N SER A 271 3.74 94.31 43.21
CA SER A 271 3.21 95.46 42.48
C SER A 271 2.38 96.38 43.39
N GLN A 272 1.46 95.83 44.17
CA GLN A 272 0.67 96.60 45.14
C GLN A 272 1.54 97.26 46.22
N ALA A 273 2.57 96.57 46.72
CA ALA A 273 3.53 97.14 47.67
C ALA A 273 4.33 98.30 47.05
N LEU A 274 4.75 98.16 45.79
CA LEU A 274 5.40 99.23 45.04
C LEU A 274 4.47 100.43 44.84
N GLU A 275 3.19 100.21 44.51
CA GLU A 275 2.20 101.28 44.42
C GLU A 275 2.00 102.02 45.75
N ARG A 276 1.89 101.28 46.87
CA ARG A 276 1.79 101.88 48.21
C ARG A 276 3.01 102.74 48.55
N THR A 277 4.22 102.20 48.34
CA THR A 277 5.45 102.97 48.59
C THR A 277 5.52 104.20 47.68
N ASN A 278 5.14 104.10 46.41
CA ASN A 278 5.05 105.26 45.52
C ASN A 278 4.04 106.30 46.00
N GLN A 279 2.88 105.88 46.53
CA GLN A 279 1.90 106.79 47.14
C GLN A 279 2.47 107.46 48.40
N GLU A 280 3.17 106.72 49.26
CA GLU A 280 3.86 107.26 50.44
C GLU A 280 4.94 108.27 50.03
N PHE A 281 5.73 107.97 48.99
CA PHE A 281 6.70 108.90 48.42
C PHE A 281 6.04 110.16 47.86
N ALA A 282 4.89 110.03 47.19
CA ALA A 282 4.12 111.17 46.71
C ALA A 282 3.56 112.03 47.87
N ALA A 283 3.06 111.41 48.93
CA ALA A 283 2.61 112.09 50.14
C ALA A 283 3.77 112.82 50.84
N TYR A 284 4.92 112.17 50.97
CA TYR A 284 6.14 112.76 51.52
C TYR A 284 6.61 113.96 50.68
N LYS A 285 6.57 113.84 49.35
CA LYS A 285 6.89 114.94 48.42
C LYS A 285 5.92 116.12 48.59
N ALA A 286 4.63 115.86 48.74
CA ALA A 286 3.62 116.89 48.99
C ALA A 286 3.83 117.57 50.36
N GLN A 287 4.14 116.80 51.40
CA GLN A 287 4.48 117.32 52.73
C GLN A 287 5.75 118.18 52.69
N LYS A 288 6.80 117.73 51.99
CA LYS A 288 8.01 118.51 51.74
C LYS A 288 7.68 119.82 51.01
N GLN A 289 6.85 119.79 49.97
CA GLN A 289 6.42 121.01 49.27
C GLN A 289 5.65 121.98 50.19
N ARG A 290 4.77 121.47 51.07
CA ARG A 290 4.07 122.29 52.08
C ARG A 290 5.05 122.94 53.05
N LEU A 291 6.01 122.18 53.59
CA LEU A 291 7.07 122.72 54.47
C LEU A 291 7.94 123.75 53.73
N THR A 292 8.30 123.49 52.48
CA THR A 292 9.11 124.42 51.68
C THR A 292 8.36 125.73 51.43
N ARG A 293 7.05 125.67 51.13
CA ARG A 293 6.18 126.86 51.06
C ARG A 293 6.11 127.59 52.41
N TRP A 294 6.00 126.86 53.51
CA TRP A 294 6.01 127.42 54.87
C TRP A 294 7.30 128.17 55.21
N ILE A 295 8.45 127.74 54.69
CA ILE A 295 9.74 128.38 54.96
C ILE A 295 9.98 129.54 53.97
N HIS A 296 9.66 129.36 52.69
CA HIS A 296 9.96 130.37 51.66
C HIS A 296 9.01 131.56 51.68
N ILE A 297 7.73 131.39 52.03
CA ILE A 297 6.77 132.51 52.01
C ILE A 297 7.11 133.56 53.10
N PRO A 298 7.42 133.19 54.36
CA PRO A 298 7.88 134.15 55.36
C PRO A 298 9.28 134.71 55.05
N GLY A 299 10.20 133.89 54.52
CA GLY A 299 11.54 134.35 54.14
C GLY A 299 11.51 135.40 53.02
N ALA A 300 10.66 135.21 52.01
CA ALA A 300 10.46 136.18 50.93
C ALA A 300 9.76 137.46 51.44
N MET A 301 8.76 137.34 52.32
CA MET A 301 8.09 138.50 52.94
C MET A 301 9.06 139.32 53.82
N MET A 302 9.90 138.66 54.61
CA MET A 302 10.97 139.29 55.40
C MET A 302 11.97 140.03 54.50
N GLY A 303 12.41 139.40 53.41
CA GLY A 303 13.30 140.02 52.42
C GLY A 303 12.72 141.28 51.79
N ILE A 304 11.42 141.26 51.43
CA ILE A 304 10.74 142.43 50.84
C ILE A 304 10.59 143.56 51.88
N SER A 305 10.29 143.24 53.14
CA SER A 305 10.17 144.26 54.21
C SER A 305 11.50 144.92 54.57
N VAL A 306 12.62 144.17 54.57
CA VAL A 306 13.96 144.74 54.83
C VAL A 306 14.40 145.63 53.68
N VAL A 307 14.15 145.23 52.43
CA VAL A 307 14.49 146.02 51.24
C VAL A 307 13.65 147.31 51.16
N ALA A 308 12.37 147.27 51.53
CA ALA A 308 11.51 148.46 51.58
C ALA A 308 11.98 149.48 52.65
N LEU A 309 12.51 149.03 53.78
CA LEU A 309 13.00 149.90 54.85
C LEU A 309 14.34 150.57 54.49
N VAL A 310 15.21 149.86 53.78
CA VAL A 310 16.49 150.40 53.28
C VAL A 310 16.26 151.44 52.18
N LEU A 311 15.32 151.19 51.25
CA LEU A 311 15.01 152.13 50.16
C LEU A 311 14.30 153.41 50.63
N TYR A 312 13.63 153.39 51.78
CA TYR A 312 12.96 154.59 52.32
C TYR A 312 13.91 155.52 53.10
N SER A 313 15.15 155.09 53.35
CA SER A 313 16.08 155.79 54.26
C SER A 313 17.09 156.71 53.57
N ASP A 314 17.02 156.91 52.24
CA ASP A 314 18.08 157.58 51.46
C ASP A 314 17.77 159.02 51.04
N ALA A 315 16.96 159.75 51.81
CA ALA A 315 16.64 161.17 51.56
C ALA A 315 16.72 162.07 52.81
N GLN A 316 17.94 162.25 53.33
CA GLN A 316 18.49 163.49 53.92
C GLN A 316 17.84 164.14 55.19
N PRO A 317 18.55 165.02 55.94
CA PRO A 317 19.01 164.70 57.29
C PRO A 317 18.44 165.61 58.39
N GLY A 318 18.44 165.13 59.63
CA GLY A 318 18.40 166.00 60.80
C GLY A 318 17.41 165.55 61.88
N HIS A 319 17.98 165.04 62.98
CA HIS A 319 17.40 165.00 64.32
C HIS A 319 15.97 164.46 64.47
N LEU A 320 15.82 163.13 64.48
CA LEU A 320 14.70 162.43 65.17
C LEU A 320 15.02 160.93 65.40
N PHE A 321 16.31 160.56 65.52
CA PHE A 321 16.78 159.19 65.31
C PHE A 321 17.14 158.35 66.54
N ASP A 322 16.80 158.77 67.77
CA ASP A 322 17.23 157.98 68.94
C ASP A 322 16.16 157.08 69.59
N ASN A 323 14.87 157.19 69.27
CA ASN A 323 13.85 156.40 70.00
C ASN A 323 12.74 155.73 69.17
N LEU A 324 12.62 155.97 67.85
CA LEU A 324 11.51 155.43 67.05
C LEU A 324 11.87 154.16 66.26
N ALA A 325 13.10 154.07 65.75
CA ALA A 325 13.53 152.94 64.93
C ALA A 325 13.63 151.60 65.71
N PRO A 326 14.16 151.55 66.95
CA PRO A 326 14.18 150.31 67.72
C PRO A 326 12.77 149.87 68.16
N ALA A 327 11.89 150.83 68.47
CA ALA A 327 10.52 150.55 68.91
C ALA A 327 9.63 150.03 67.77
N ALA A 328 9.78 150.57 66.56
CA ALA A 328 9.09 150.06 65.37
C ALA A 328 9.58 148.66 64.96
N PHE A 329 10.89 148.38 65.13
CA PHE A 329 11.44 147.04 64.90
C PHE A 329 10.99 146.03 65.95
N LEU A 330 10.96 146.41 67.23
CA LEU A 330 10.42 145.53 68.28
C LEU A 330 8.91 145.30 68.09
N GLY A 331 8.16 146.34 67.72
CA GLY A 331 6.73 146.24 67.45
C GLY A 331 6.41 145.33 66.26
N SER A 332 7.18 145.41 65.16
CA SER A 332 6.99 144.54 64.00
C SER A 332 7.41 143.10 64.28
N VAL A 333 8.48 142.88 65.05
CA VAL A 333 8.92 141.54 65.48
C VAL A 333 7.91 140.89 66.44
N VAL A 334 7.37 141.64 67.41
CA VAL A 334 6.34 141.15 68.33
C VAL A 334 5.01 140.90 67.60
N TYR A 335 4.65 141.74 66.63
CA TYR A 335 3.47 141.52 65.78
C TYR A 335 3.63 140.28 64.89
N ALA A 336 4.81 140.06 64.29
CA ALA A 336 5.10 138.88 63.49
C ALA A 336 5.10 137.59 64.34
N LEU A 337 5.68 137.63 65.55
CA LEU A 337 5.68 136.50 66.48
C LEU A 337 4.28 136.19 67.03
N SER A 338 3.46 137.20 67.31
CA SER A 338 2.08 136.98 67.77
C SER A 338 1.17 136.42 66.65
N LEU A 339 1.37 136.84 65.39
CA LEU A 339 0.71 136.23 64.23
C LEU A 339 1.16 134.77 64.00
N MET A 340 2.45 134.48 64.18
CA MET A 340 2.97 133.10 64.10
C MET A 340 2.35 132.21 65.18
N ILE A 341 2.22 132.68 66.43
CA ILE A 341 1.61 131.91 67.53
C ILE A 341 0.08 131.76 67.35
N ALA A 342 -0.60 132.76 66.78
CA ALA A 342 -2.03 132.67 66.50
C ALA A 342 -2.34 131.66 65.37
N PHE A 343 -1.48 131.57 64.35
CA PHE A 343 -1.64 130.59 63.26
C PHE A 343 -1.22 129.17 63.65
N THR A 344 -0.27 128.98 64.58
CA THR A 344 0.09 127.64 65.08
C THR A 344 -0.97 127.01 65.99
N ARG A 345 -1.88 127.78 66.58
CA ARG A 345 -3.00 127.24 67.38
C ARG A 345 -4.23 126.82 66.55
N ARG A 346 -4.22 127.08 65.23
CA ARG A 346 -5.37 126.82 64.34
C ARG A 346 -5.11 125.76 63.26
N ALA A 347 -3.92 125.16 63.25
CA ALA A 347 -3.51 124.03 62.41
C ALA A 347 -3.30 122.79 63.29
#